data_AF-A0A1I6FPR1-F1
#
_entry.id   AF-A0A1I6FPR1-F1
#
_cell.length_a   1.000
_cell.length_b   1.000
_cell.length_c   1.000
_cell.angle_alpha   90.00
_cell.angle_beta   90.00
_cell.angle_gamma   90.00
#
_symmetry.space_group_name_H-M   'P 1'
#
loop_
_entity.id
_entity.type
_entity.pdbx_description
1 polymer ?
#
loop_
_entity_poly.entity_id
_entity_poly.type
_entity_poly.pdbx_seq_one_letter_code
_entity_poly.pdbx_strand_id
1 'polypeptide(L)' 'MDYKAAGAPKKGKNAPKHSEHNAHGSRKKPFGQRPSKEELLARMKAAAEANKAG' A
#
# COMPACT_ATOMS: atom_id res chain seq x y z
N MET A 1 -17.73 -30.64 35.94
CA MET A 1 -16.81 -30.07 34.92
C MET A 1 -16.13 -28.87 35.56
N ASP A 2 -14.87 -29.02 35.99
CA ASP A 2 -14.12 -27.96 36.66
C ASP A 2 -13.49 -27.01 35.65
N TYR A 3 -14.23 -25.96 35.29
CA TYR A 3 -13.77 -24.92 34.35
C TYR A 3 -12.48 -24.20 34.80
N LYS A 4 -12.07 -24.36 36.06
CA LYS A 4 -10.84 -23.81 36.64
C LYS A 4 -9.57 -24.56 36.22
N ALA A 5 -9.69 -25.85 35.90
CA ALA A 5 -8.57 -26.68 35.44
C ALA A 5 -8.23 -26.45 33.96
N ALA A 6 -9.14 -25.85 33.20
CA ALA A 6 -8.97 -25.62 31.76
C ALA A 6 -7.92 -24.54 31.42
N GLY A 7 -7.56 -23.68 32.39
CA GLY A 7 -6.56 -22.63 32.20
C GLY A 7 -6.94 -21.57 31.16
N ALA A 8 -6.30 -20.39 31.20
CA ALA A 8 -6.50 -19.38 30.17
C ALA A 8 -5.65 -19.70 28.92
N PRO A 9 -6.15 -19.46 27.69
CA PRO A 9 -5.36 -19.65 26.48
C PRO A 9 -4.17 -18.68 26.47
N LYS A 10 -2.96 -19.22 26.21
CA LYS A 10 -1.73 -18.42 26.13
C LYS A 10 -1.74 -17.57 24.87
N LYS A 11 -1.58 -16.25 25.02
CA LYS A 11 -1.42 -15.33 23.89
C LYS A 11 -0.08 -15.60 23.18
N GLY A 12 -0.12 -15.91 21.89
CA GLY A 12 1.07 -16.01 21.05
C GLY A 12 1.71 -14.62 20.92
N LYS A 13 2.91 -14.44 21.49
CA LYS A 13 3.62 -13.15 21.48
C LYS A 13 4.51 -12.95 20.24
N ASN A 14 4.76 -14.01 19.47
CA ASN A 14 5.67 -14.01 18.32
C ASN A 14 4.94 -14.13 16.96
N ALA A 15 3.66 -13.73 16.90
CA ALA A 15 2.98 -13.68 15.61
C ALA A 15 3.55 -12.53 14.75
N PRO A 16 3.79 -12.74 13.44
CA PRO A 16 4.17 -11.66 12.54
C PRO A 16 3.07 -10.59 12.51
N LYS A 17 3.47 -9.32 12.43
CA LYS A 17 2.54 -8.19 12.33
C LYS A 17 1.74 -8.32 11.02
N HIS A 18 0.45 -7.98 11.07
CA HIS A 18 -0.36 -7.90 9.87
C HIS A 18 0.18 -6.81 8.94
N SER A 19 0.52 -7.15 7.71
CA SER A 19 0.89 -6.20 6.66
C SER A 19 -0.30 -5.97 5.73
N GLU A 20 -0.72 -4.72 5.55
CA GLU A 20 -1.82 -4.40 4.63
C GLU A 20 -1.43 -4.65 3.17
N HIS A 21 -2.36 -5.19 2.38
CA HIS A 21 -2.09 -5.55 0.99
C HIS A 21 -1.79 -4.35 0.09
N ASN A 22 -2.23 -3.16 0.46
CA ASN A 22 -2.02 -1.89 -0.25
C ASN A 22 -0.83 -1.07 0.28
N ALA A 23 -0.03 -1.64 1.20
CA ALA A 23 1.13 -0.97 1.77
C ALA A 23 2.10 -0.46 0.69
N HIS A 24 2.79 0.64 0.97
CA HIS A 24 3.74 1.22 0.03
C HIS A 24 4.87 0.22 -0.29
N GLY A 25 5.06 -0.10 -1.57
CA GLY A 25 6.03 -1.12 -2.01
C GLY A 25 5.47 -2.54 -2.12
N SER A 26 4.19 -2.77 -1.81
CA SER A 26 3.55 -4.06 -2.09
C SER A 26 3.29 -4.24 -3.60
N ARG A 27 3.27 -5.50 -4.05
CA ARG A 27 2.93 -5.85 -5.44
C ARG A 27 1.49 -5.49 -5.82
N LYS A 28 0.60 -5.36 -4.83
CA LYS A 28 -0.81 -5.03 -5.00
C LYS A 28 -1.08 -3.63 -4.45
N LYS A 29 -0.48 -2.61 -5.06
CA LYS A 29 -0.81 -1.21 -4.80
C LYS A 29 -1.74 -0.70 -5.91
N PRO A 30 -3.08 -0.93 -5.84
CA PRO A 30 -4.01 -0.46 -6.87
C PRO A 30 -4.22 1.06 -6.85
N PHE A 31 -3.89 1.73 -5.74
CA PHE A 31 -4.13 3.16 -5.56
C PHE A 31 -2.82 3.92 -5.27
N GLY A 32 -2.63 5.08 -5.90
CA GLY A 32 -1.47 5.93 -5.67
C GLY A 32 -0.15 5.40 -6.25
N GLN A 33 -0.20 4.63 -7.34
CA GLN A 33 1.00 4.39 -8.14
C GLN A 33 1.40 5.68 -8.84
N ARG A 34 2.71 5.93 -8.90
CA ARG A 34 3.23 7.01 -9.71
C ARG A 34 3.02 6.63 -11.18
N PRO A 35 2.67 7.58 -12.05
CA PRO A 35 2.64 7.33 -13.49
C PRO A 35 4.01 6.83 -13.96
N SER A 36 4.04 6.11 -15.07
CA SER A 36 5.29 5.71 -15.70
C SER A 36 6.13 6.94 -16.07
N LYS A 37 7.43 6.76 -16.30
CA LYS A 37 8.31 7.86 -16.71
C LYS A 37 7.82 8.47 -18.02
N GLU A 38 7.34 7.63 -18.93
CA GLU A 38 6.82 8.00 -20.24
C GLU A 38 5.57 8.88 -20.10
N GLU A 39 4.62 8.47 -19.26
CA GLU A 39 3.39 9.23 -18.97
C GLU A 39 3.69 10.59 -18.34
N LEU A 40 4.67 10.63 -17.42
CA LEU A 40 5.09 11.87 -16.78
C LEU A 40 5.68 12.85 -17.80
N LEU A 41 6.57 12.36 -18.67
CA LEU A 41 7.18 13.16 -19.73
C LEU A 41 6.15 13.66 -20.74
N ALA A 42 5.17 12.82 -21.11
CA ALA A 42 4.08 13.23 -22.00
C ALA A 42 3.26 14.38 -21.39
N ARG A 43 2.94 14.29 -20.08
CA ARG A 43 2.22 15.36 -19.36
C ARG A 43 3.03 16.65 -19.32
N MET A 44 4.34 16.58 -19.06
CA MET A 44 5.20 17.76 -19.03
C MET A 44 5.30 18.44 -20.40
N LYS A 45 5.41 17.66 -21.48
CA LYS A 45 5.41 18.20 -22.85
C LYS A 45 4.08 18.85 -23.19
N ALA A 46 2.96 18.20 -22.90
CA ALA A 46 1.62 18.76 -23.14
C ALA A 46 1.40 20.08 -22.39
N ALA A 47 1.84 20.17 -21.14
CA ALA A 47 1.77 21.40 -20.36
C ALA A 47 2.66 22.52 -20.94
N ALA A 48 3.86 22.18 -21.43
CA ALA A 48 4.74 23.14 -22.06
C ALA A 48 4.15 23.70 -23.38
N GLU A 49 3.53 22.86 -24.20
CA GLU A 49 2.84 23.30 -25.43
C GLU A 49 1.63 24.18 -25.12
N ALA A 50 0.81 23.80 -24.13
CA ALA A 50 -0.33 24.60 -23.70
C ALA A 50 0.09 25.99 -23.19
N ASN A 51 1.18 26.09 -22.44
CA ASN A 51 1.72 27.37 -21.96
C ASN A 51 2.36 28.22 -23.07
N LYS A 52 2.75 27.61 -24.19
CA LYS A 52 3.31 28.33 -25.34
C LYS A 52 2.22 28.87 -26.28
N ALA A 53 1.06 28.21 -26.29
CA ALA A 53 -0.08 28.58 -27.13
C ALA A 53 -1.04 29.60 -26.47
N GLY A 54 -0.93 29.80 -25.15
CA GLY A 54 -1.60 30.87 -24.40
C GLY A 54 -0.69 32.07 -24.19
#